data_AF-A0AAD5GD15-F1
#
_entry.id   AF-A0AAD5GD15-F1
#
_cell.length_a   1.000
_cell.length_b   1.000
_cell.length_c   1.000
_cell.angle_alpha   90.00
_cell.angle_beta   90.00
_cell.angle_gamma   90.00
#
_symmetry.space_group_name_H-M   'P 1'
#
loop_
_entity.id
_entity.type
_entity.pdbx_description
1 polymer ?
#
loop_
_entity_poly.entity_id
_entity_poly.type
_entity_poly.pdbx_seq_one_letter_code
_entity_poly.pdbx_strand_id
1 'polypeptide(L)'
;GDWSHGCRRTVPLDCELGEGFNKYSNLKLPDTRWSWYNQSMTLVECEKKCKSNCSCTAYTNSNISGAGSGCLLWFSDLIDIRTFAENGDTLYIRLSYSELGRSNNNK
;
A
#
# COMPACT_ATOMS: atom_id res chain seq x y z
N GLY A 1 -22.62 -7.63 -12.47
CA GLY A 1 -21.48 -7.03 -13.19
C GLY A 1 -20.30 -7.95 -13.04
N ASP A 2 -19.52 -8.13 -14.10
CA ASP A 2 -18.27 -8.87 -14.07
C ASP A 2 -17.16 -7.96 -13.55
N TRP A 3 -16.48 -8.38 -12.48
CA TRP A 3 -15.38 -7.67 -11.82
C TRP A 3 -14.08 -8.48 -11.86
N SER A 4 -14.03 -9.56 -12.64
CA SER A 4 -12.89 -10.49 -12.70
C SER A 4 -11.60 -9.84 -13.21
N HIS A 5 -11.71 -8.76 -13.99
CA HIS A 5 -10.57 -7.98 -14.49
C HIS A 5 -10.01 -6.97 -13.48
N GLY A 6 -10.65 -6.80 -12.33
CA GLY A 6 -10.20 -5.87 -11.29
C GLY A 6 -10.21 -4.41 -11.73
N CYS A 7 -9.20 -3.66 -11.29
CA CYS A 7 -9.03 -2.23 -11.58
C CYS A 7 -7.60 -1.92 -12.01
N ARG A 8 -7.42 -0.85 -12.79
CA ARG A 8 -6.09 -0.27 -13.08
C ARG A 8 -5.98 1.13 -12.50
N ARG A 9 -4.74 1.57 -12.25
CA ARG A 9 -4.46 2.96 -11.88
C ARG A 9 -4.97 3.91 -12.96
N THR A 10 -5.53 5.04 -12.55
CA THR A 10 -6.01 6.08 -13.48
C THR A 10 -4.83 6.83 -14.06
N VAL A 11 -3.86 7.18 -13.21
CA VAL A 11 -2.61 7.82 -13.60
C VAL A 11 -1.47 6.82 -13.40
N PRO A 12 -0.64 6.56 -14.43
CA PRO A 12 0.54 5.72 -14.30
C PRO A 12 1.51 6.24 -13.23
N LEU A 13 2.24 5.32 -12.59
CA LEU A 13 3.38 5.66 -11.77
C LEU A 13 4.57 5.94 -12.68
N ASP A 14 5.26 7.04 -12.45
CA ASP A 14 6.45 7.49 -13.18
C ASP A 14 7.73 7.34 -12.33
N CYS A 15 7.61 6.86 -11.09
CA CYS A 15 8.67 6.78 -10.11
C CYS A 15 9.32 8.13 -9.79
N GLU A 16 8.61 9.24 -10.02
CA GLU A 16 9.14 10.58 -9.74
C GLU A 16 9.01 10.96 -8.26
N LEU A 17 9.74 12.02 -7.88
CA LEU A 17 9.81 12.51 -6.50
C LEU A 17 8.43 12.88 -5.91
N GLY A 18 7.48 13.24 -6.76
CA GLY A 18 6.11 13.62 -6.40
C GLY A 18 5.21 12.45 -5.97
N GLU A 19 5.60 11.21 -6.24
CA GLU A 19 4.84 10.05 -5.78
C GLU A 19 4.85 9.92 -4.26
N GLY A 20 3.82 9.27 -3.75
CA GLY A 20 3.63 9.05 -2.33
C GLY A 20 2.60 7.97 -2.07
N PHE A 21 2.06 7.97 -0.86
CA PHE A 21 1.25 6.87 -0.39
C PHE A 21 -0.04 7.38 0.23
N ASN A 22 -1.14 6.70 -0.11
CA ASN A 22 -2.41 6.91 0.56
C ASN A 22 -2.68 5.77 1.54
N LYS A 23 -3.20 6.12 2.72
CA LYS A 23 -3.51 5.18 3.79
C LYS A 23 -4.92 4.62 3.59
N TYR A 24 -5.02 3.30 3.49
CA TYR A 24 -6.29 2.57 3.52
C TYR A 24 -6.34 1.75 4.80
N SER A 25 -7.46 1.78 5.52
CA SER A 25 -7.64 1.09 6.81
C SER A 25 -8.84 0.14 6.76
N ASN A 26 -8.95 -0.72 7.77
CA ASN A 26 -9.98 -1.76 7.87
C ASN A 26 -9.94 -2.75 6.69
N LEU A 27 -8.73 -3.20 6.32
CA LEU A 27 -8.55 -4.11 5.20
C LEU A 27 -8.15 -5.51 5.66
N LYS A 28 -8.60 -6.53 4.92
CA LYS A 28 -7.81 -7.74 4.75
C LYS A 28 -6.63 -7.39 3.85
N LEU A 29 -5.40 -7.64 4.30
CA LEU A 29 -4.22 -7.40 3.50
C LEU A 29 -4.21 -8.25 2.21
N PRO A 30 -3.58 -7.75 1.13
CA PRO A 30 -3.45 -8.49 -0.12
C PRO A 30 -2.66 -9.79 0.06
N ASP A 31 -2.84 -10.72 -0.88
CA ASP A 31 -1.99 -11.91 -0.98
C ASP A 31 -0.49 -11.54 -1.01
N THR A 32 0.33 -12.37 -0.35
CA THR A 32 1.75 -12.07 -0.10
C THR A 32 2.70 -12.79 -1.06
N ARG A 33 2.21 -13.39 -2.15
CA ARG A 33 3.05 -14.15 -3.10
C ARG A 33 4.17 -13.34 -3.73
N TRP A 34 3.92 -12.06 -4.00
CA TRP A 34 4.89 -11.12 -4.58
C TRP A 34 5.27 -10.04 -3.57
N SER A 35 5.70 -10.48 -2.38
CA SER A 35 6.06 -9.61 -1.27
C SER A 35 7.45 -9.89 -0.70
N TRP A 36 7.99 -8.92 0.02
CA TRP A 36 9.21 -9.06 0.82
C TRP A 36 8.98 -8.43 2.19
N TYR A 37 9.57 -9.00 3.23
CA TYR A 37 9.41 -8.50 4.59
C TYR A 37 10.74 -8.34 5.33
N ASN A 38 10.73 -7.45 6.32
CA ASN A 38 11.82 -7.26 7.26
C ASN A 38 11.26 -6.80 8.61
N GLN A 39 11.47 -7.62 9.64
CA GLN A 39 10.91 -7.38 10.98
C GLN A 39 11.64 -6.28 11.76
N SER A 40 12.87 -5.96 11.40
CA SER A 40 13.69 -4.96 12.09
C SER A 40 13.43 -3.53 11.61
N MET A 41 12.78 -3.38 10.45
CA MET A 41 12.50 -2.05 9.89
C MET A 41 11.32 -1.39 10.57
N THR A 42 11.43 -0.08 10.74
CA THR A 42 10.31 0.80 11.11
C THR A 42 9.39 1.06 9.92
N LEU A 43 8.16 1.52 10.19
CA LEU A 43 7.22 1.92 9.14
C LEU A 43 7.78 3.04 8.24
N VAL A 44 8.53 3.98 8.82
CA VAL A 44 9.17 5.09 8.08
C VAL A 44 10.27 4.57 7.15
N GLU A 45 11.07 3.61 7.59
CA GLU A 45 12.07 2.96 6.72
C GLU A 45 11.38 2.13 5.64
N CYS A 46 10.25 1.52 5.95
CA CYS A 46 9.43 0.76 5.00
C CYS A 46 8.93 1.66 3.87
N GLU A 47 8.40 2.84 4.21
CA GLU A 47 7.99 3.87 3.25
C GLU A 47 9.16 4.30 2.34
N LYS A 48 10.30 4.65 2.94
CA LYS A 48 11.50 5.05 2.18
C LYS A 48 12.00 3.93 1.26
N LYS A 49 11.97 2.68 1.73
CA LYS A 49 12.38 1.51 0.95
C LYS A 49 11.42 1.25 -0.22
N CYS A 50 10.11 1.40 0.01
CA CYS A 50 9.13 1.29 -1.05
C CYS A 50 9.29 2.43 -2.07
N LYS A 51 9.42 3.68 -1.61
CA LYS A 51 9.58 4.85 -2.49
C LYS A 51 10.82 4.75 -3.39
N SER A 52 11.93 4.24 -2.86
CA SER A 52 13.18 4.04 -3.61
C SER A 52 13.18 2.85 -4.58
N ASN A 53 12.15 2.01 -4.56
CA ASN A 53 12.00 0.89 -5.48
C ASN A 53 10.78 1.14 -6.39
N CYS A 54 10.99 1.46 -7.66
CA CYS A 54 9.91 1.79 -8.60
C CYS A 54 8.88 0.67 -8.80
N SER A 55 9.25 -0.58 -8.54
CA SER A 55 8.32 -1.71 -8.63
C SER A 55 7.46 -1.87 -7.37
N CYS A 56 7.78 -1.18 -6.27
CA CYS A 56 6.99 -1.29 -5.05
C CYS A 56 5.63 -0.62 -5.21
N THR A 57 4.55 -1.36 -4.95
CA THR A 57 3.17 -0.92 -5.14
C THR A 57 2.47 -0.56 -3.84
N ALA A 58 2.86 -1.16 -2.71
CA ALA A 58 2.31 -0.88 -1.40
C ALA A 58 3.23 -1.34 -0.26
N TYR A 59 2.99 -0.83 0.95
CA TYR A 59 3.64 -1.32 2.16
C TYR A 59 2.72 -1.32 3.39
N THR A 60 3.12 -2.07 4.43
CA THR A 60 2.53 -2.02 5.78
C THR A 60 3.51 -2.53 6.84
N ASN A 61 3.12 -2.47 8.12
CA ASN A 61 3.80 -3.17 9.20
C ASN A 61 3.56 -4.68 9.07
N SER A 62 4.63 -5.48 9.09
CA SER A 62 4.50 -6.95 9.05
C SER A 62 3.94 -7.54 10.35
N ASN A 63 4.16 -6.86 11.47
CA ASN A 63 3.54 -7.17 12.76
C ASN A 63 2.56 -6.06 13.13
N ILE A 64 1.29 -6.43 13.31
CA ILE A 64 0.20 -5.49 13.59
C ILE A 64 -0.12 -5.39 15.09
N SER A 65 0.57 -6.13 15.95
CA SER A 65 0.35 -6.08 17.40
C SER A 65 0.80 -4.75 18.00
N GLY A 66 0.04 -4.20 18.96
CA GLY A 66 0.43 -3.01 19.71
C GLY A 66 0.63 -1.80 18.81
N ALA A 67 1.81 -1.16 18.88
CA ALA A 67 2.16 -0.03 18.02
C ALA A 67 2.46 -0.43 16.56
N GLY A 68 2.55 -1.74 16.27
CA GLY A 68 2.98 -2.30 15.00
C GLY A 68 4.50 -2.19 14.78
N SER A 69 5.07 -3.18 14.09
CA SER A 69 6.50 -3.21 13.77
C SER A 69 6.81 -4.00 12.50
N GLY A 70 8.04 -3.86 12.03
CA GLY A 70 8.50 -4.50 10.81
C GLY A 70 7.93 -3.86 9.56
N CYS A 71 8.24 -4.46 8.42
CA CYS A 71 7.95 -3.96 7.09
C CYS A 71 7.52 -5.13 6.22
N LEU A 72 6.43 -4.94 5.48
CA LEU A 72 5.98 -5.81 4.40
C LEU A 72 5.76 -4.95 3.15
N LEU A 73 6.43 -5.30 2.06
CA LEU A 73 6.39 -4.61 0.77
C LEU A 73 5.74 -5.50 -0.28
N TRP A 74 4.90 -4.93 -1.13
CA TRP A 74 4.37 -5.59 -2.34
C TRP A 74 4.99 -5.01 -3.61
N PHE A 75 5.19 -5.87 -4.61
CA PHE A 75 5.82 -5.49 -5.90
C PHE A 75 4.97 -5.78 -7.14
N SER A 76 3.71 -6.17 -6.96
CA SER A 76 2.80 -6.53 -8.05
C SER A 76 1.38 -6.07 -7.74
N ASP A 77 0.43 -6.58 -8.50
CA ASP A 77 -1.00 -6.34 -8.31
C ASP A 77 -1.44 -6.74 -6.91
N LEU A 78 -2.29 -5.91 -6.31
CA LEU A 78 -2.81 -6.13 -4.97
C LEU A 78 -4.12 -6.93 -5.06
N ILE A 79 -4.01 -8.25 -4.88
CA ILE A 79 -5.11 -9.20 -5.09
C ILE A 79 -5.67 -9.68 -3.75
N ASP A 80 -6.97 -10.01 -3.72
CA ASP A 80 -7.71 -10.54 -2.55
C ASP A 80 -7.78 -9.57 -1.34
N ILE A 81 -7.76 -8.26 -1.64
CA ILE A 81 -8.13 -7.22 -0.68
C ILE A 81 -9.63 -7.31 -0.39
N ARG A 82 -9.99 -7.16 0.89
CA ARG A 82 -11.38 -7.00 1.33
C ARG A 82 -11.48 -5.89 2.35
N THR A 83 -12.62 -5.21 2.39
CA THR A 83 -12.91 -4.21 3.42
C THR A 83 -13.68 -4.85 4.58
N PHE A 84 -13.38 -4.41 5.78
CA PHE A 84 -14.12 -4.70 6.99
C PHE A 84 -14.76 -3.42 7.52
N ALA A 85 -15.83 -3.56 8.31
CA ALA A 85 -16.42 -2.41 8.99
C ALA A 85 -15.44 -1.81 10.01
N GLU A 86 -14.79 -2.68 10.79
CA GLU A 86 -13.85 -2.32 11.86
C GLU A 86 -12.78 -3.42 12.00
N ASN A 87 -11.71 -3.13 12.76
CA ASN A 87 -10.67 -4.09 13.17
C ASN A 87 -9.88 -4.76 12.04
N GLY A 88 -9.90 -4.21 10.83
CA GLY A 88 -9.00 -4.64 9.76
C GLY A 88 -7.68 -3.89 9.78
N ASP A 89 -6.75 -4.35 8.94
CA ASP A 89 -5.40 -3.83 8.86
C ASP A 89 -5.31 -2.53 8.06
N THR A 90 -4.15 -1.90 8.12
CA THR A 90 -3.79 -0.73 7.32
C THR A 90 -2.86 -1.13 6.18
N LEU A 91 -3.06 -0.55 5.00
CA LEU A 91 -2.20 -0.68 3.84
C LEU A 91 -1.91 0.71 3.25
N TYR A 92 -0.65 0.98 2.94
CA TYR A 92 -0.23 2.22 2.28
C TYR A 92 0.03 1.93 0.81
N ILE A 93 -0.86 2.39 -0.08
CA ILE A 93 -0.77 2.12 -1.53
C ILE A 93 -0.09 3.29 -2.22
N ARG A 94 0.87 3.00 -3.09
CA ARG A 94 1.60 3.99 -3.88
C ARG A 94 0.73 4.58 -4.98
N LEU A 95 0.68 5.92 -5.01
CA LEU A 95 -0.09 6.73 -5.96
C LEU A 95 0.76 7.83 -6.60
N SER A 96 0.30 8.30 -7.75
CA SER A 96 0.88 9.47 -8.43
C SER A 96 0.64 10.75 -7.61
N TYR A 97 1.49 11.76 -7.80
CA TYR A 97 1.34 13.06 -7.15
C TYR A 97 -0.06 13.67 -7.33
N SER A 98 -0.58 13.59 -8.57
CA SER A 98 -1.87 14.17 -8.95
C SER A 98 -3.07 13.51 -8.24
N GLU A 99 -2.96 12.23 -7.89
CA GLU A 99 -4.01 11.48 -7.20
C GLU A 99 -3.99 11.73 -5.69
N LEU A 100 -2.81 11.94 -5.12
CA LEU A 100 -2.67 12.28 -3.69
C LEU A 100 -3.35 13.62 -3.35
N GLY A 101 -3.24 14.61 -4.22
CA GLY A 101 -3.92 15.90 -4.06
C GLY A 101 -5.46 15.79 -4.09
N ARG A 102 -6.01 14.78 -4.78
CA ARG A 102 -7.46 14.54 -4.84
C ARG A 102 -7.97 13.79 -3.60
N SER A 103 -7.18 12.86 -3.06
CA SER A 103 -7.59 12.09 -1.88
C SER A 103 -7.74 12.93 -0.62
N ASN A 104 -6.99 14.04 -0.50
CA ASN A 104 -7.08 14.96 0.64
C ASN A 104 -8.31 15.89 0.59
N ASN A 105 -8.92 16.06 -0.58
CA ASN A 105 -10.08 16.95 -0.78
C ASN A 105 -11.44 16.25 -0.59
N ASN A 106 -11.43 14.93 -0.41
CA ASN A 106 -12.63 14.12 -0.19
C ASN A 106 -12.81 13.72 1.29
N LYS A 107 -12.27 14.53 2.21
CA LYS A 107 -12.33 14.28 3.65
C LYS A 107 -13.25 15.27 4.35
#